data_AF-A0A8D0TZL7-F1
#
_entry.id   AF-A0A8D0TZL7-F1
#
_cell.length_a   1.000
_cell.length_b   1.000
_cell.length_c   1.000
_cell.angle_alpha   90.00
_cell.angle_beta   90.00
_cell.angle_gamma   90.00
#
_symmetry.space_group_name_H-M   'P 1'
#
loop_
_entity.id
_entity.type
_entity.pdbx_description
1 polymer ?
#
loop_
_entity_poly.entity_id
_entity_poly.type
_entity_poly.pdbx_seq_one_letter_code
_entity_poly.pdbx_strand_id
1 'polypeptide(L)'
;MAGKAHRLSAEERDQLLPNLRAVGWNELEGRDAIFKQFHFKDFNRAFGFMTRVALQAEKLDHHPEWFNVYNKQRMLRRDYEKEARTRKKQLLLQRKKRPLNI
;
A
#
# COMPACT_ATOMS: atom_id res chain seq x y z
N MET A 1 0.59 4.80 21.18
CA MET A 1 -0.64 4.10 20.81
C MET A 1 -0.75 4.09 19.29
N ALA A 2 -0.43 2.98 18.62
CA ALA A 2 -0.56 2.88 17.16
C ALA A 2 -2.05 2.76 16.81
N GLY A 3 -2.63 3.80 16.20
CA GLY A 3 -4.03 3.79 15.77
C GLY A 3 -4.30 2.60 14.85
N LYS A 4 -5.32 1.81 15.19
CA LYS A 4 -5.83 0.73 14.34
C LYS A 4 -6.13 1.32 12.96
N ALA A 5 -5.67 0.67 11.89
CA ALA A 5 -6.11 1.03 10.55
C ALA A 5 -7.61 0.72 10.47
N HIS A 6 -8.43 1.76 10.43
CA HIS A 6 -9.87 1.63 10.23
C HIS A 6 -10.19 1.83 8.75
N ARG A 7 -11.23 1.16 8.25
CA ARG A 7 -11.79 1.51 6.94
C ARG A 7 -12.23 2.97 6.98
N LEU A 8 -12.11 3.65 5.85
CA LEU A 8 -12.84 4.89 5.66
C LEU A 8 -14.34 4.61 5.83
N SER A 9 -15.01 5.46 6.59
CA SER A 9 -16.48 5.56 6.64
C SER A 9 -17.03 6.06 5.29
N ALA A 10 -18.35 6.02 5.11
CA ALA A 10 -18.97 6.54 3.89
C ALA A 10 -18.73 8.06 3.76
N GLU A 11 -18.81 8.78 4.87
CA GLU A 11 -18.63 10.22 4.96
C GLU A 11 -17.18 10.61 4.64
N GLU A 12 -16.19 9.89 5.17
CA GLU A 12 -14.77 10.12 4.85
C GLU A 12 -14.47 9.83 3.38
N ARG A 13 -15.11 8.80 2.80
CA ARG A 13 -14.98 8.50 1.37
C ARG A 13 -15.53 9.65 0.52
N ASP A 14 -16.72 10.14 0.83
CA ASP A 14 -17.35 11.22 0.07
C ASP A 14 -16.54 12.52 0.11
N GLN A 15 -15.83 12.77 1.22
CA GLN A 15 -14.96 13.95 1.35
C GLN A 15 -13.59 13.78 0.65
N LEU A 16 -12.99 12.59 0.73
CA LEU A 16 -11.60 12.36 0.29
C LEU A 16 -11.51 11.89 -1.16
N LEU A 17 -12.44 11.05 -1.62
CA LEU A 17 -12.39 10.46 -2.95
C LEU A 17 -12.47 11.49 -4.08
N PRO A 18 -13.27 12.57 -4.01
CA PRO A 18 -13.29 13.57 -5.08
C PRO A 18 -11.92 14.21 -5.32
N ASN A 19 -11.17 14.52 -4.25
CA ASN A 19 -9.83 15.08 -4.35
C ASN A 19 -8.83 14.09 -4.95
N LEU A 20 -8.95 12.80 -4.58
CA LEU A 20 -8.12 11.74 -5.14
C LEU A 20 -8.43 11.48 -6.62
N ARG A 21 -9.71 11.51 -7.02
CA ARG A 21 -10.16 11.41 -8.41
C ARG A 21 -9.67 12.59 -9.25
N ALA A 22 -9.71 13.81 -8.71
CA ALA A 22 -9.20 15.00 -9.40
C ALA A 22 -7.72 14.90 -9.77
N VAL A 23 -6.93 14.17 -8.98
CA VAL A 23 -5.51 13.90 -9.27
C VAL A 23 -5.28 12.54 -9.94
N GLY A 24 -6.32 11.86 -10.43
CA GLY A 24 -6.23 10.67 -11.26
C GLY A 24 -6.15 9.33 -10.51
N TRP A 25 -6.51 9.28 -9.22
CA TRP A 25 -6.77 8.01 -8.55
C TRP A 25 -8.17 7.50 -8.88
N ASN A 26 -8.30 6.20 -9.08
CA ASN A 26 -9.55 5.54 -9.37
C ASN A 26 -9.78 4.41 -8.39
N GLU A 27 -11.03 4.09 -8.10
CA GLU A 27 -11.37 2.92 -7.29
C GLU A 27 -11.25 1.65 -8.15
N LEU A 28 -10.79 0.56 -7.55
CA LEU A 28 -10.73 -0.73 -8.22
C LEU A 28 -12.07 -1.44 -8.08
N GLU A 29 -12.69 -1.79 -9.21
CA GLU A 29 -13.95 -2.53 -9.19
C GLU A 29 -13.78 -3.90 -8.49
N GLY A 30 -14.73 -4.24 -7.61
CA GLY A 30 -14.70 -5.50 -6.85
C GLY A 30 -13.67 -5.58 -5.72
N ARG A 31 -12.93 -4.50 -5.42
CA ARG A 31 -11.93 -4.48 -4.33
C ARG A 31 -11.84 -3.10 -3.68
N ASP A 32 -11.87 -3.06 -2.36
CA ASP A 32 -11.68 -1.81 -1.58
C ASP A 32 -10.22 -1.34 -1.63
N ALA A 33 -9.87 -0.71 -2.74
CA ALA A 33 -8.56 -0.20 -3.06
C ALA A 33 -8.68 0.91 -4.11
N ILE A 34 -7.76 1.86 -4.07
CA ILE A 34 -7.58 2.84 -5.14
C ILE A 34 -6.33 2.52 -5.94
N PHE A 35 -6.35 2.85 -7.23
CA PHE A 35 -5.21 2.68 -8.12
C PHE A 35 -4.96 3.94 -8.94
N LYS A 36 -3.70 4.12 -9.32
CA LYS A 36 -3.28 5.16 -10.26
C LYS A 36 -2.17 4.63 -11.17
N GLN A 37 -2.21 5.04 -12.43
CA GLN A 37 -1.18 4.71 -13.42
C GLN A 37 -0.34 5.95 -13.69
N PHE A 38 0.96 5.80 -13.50
CA PHE A 38 1.96 6.83 -13.77
C PHE A 38 2.73 6.45 -15.03
N HIS A 39 2.98 7.45 -15.87
CA HIS A 39 3.76 7.32 -17.10
C HIS A 39 4.93 8.29 -17.02
N PHE A 40 6.15 7.75 -17.07
CA PHE A 40 7.39 8.50 -17.00
C PHE A 40 8.06 8.57 -18.38
N LYS A 41 9.09 9.41 -18.50
CA LYS A 41 9.89 9.52 -19.73
C LYS A 41 10.65 8.22 -20.04
N ASP A 42 11.20 7.60 -19.01
CA ASP A 42 12.09 6.44 -19.09
C ASP A 42 12.04 5.62 -17.78
N PHE A 43 12.72 4.48 -17.78
CA PHE A 43 12.81 3.59 -16.62
C PHE A 43 13.55 4.22 -15.44
N ASN A 44 14.57 5.05 -15.67
CA ASN A 44 15.35 5.66 -14.60
C ASN A 44 14.47 6.59 -13.75
N ARG A 45 13.65 7.41 -14.40
CA ARG A 45 12.67 8.27 -13.72
C ARG A 45 11.60 7.48 -12.97
N ALA A 46 11.08 6.41 -13.58
CA ALA A 46 10.09 5.55 -12.93
C ALA A 46 10.68 4.92 -11.65
N PHE A 47 11.88 4.37 -11.74
CA PHE A 47 12.54 3.75 -10.60
C PHE A 47 12.94 4.77 -9.53
N GLY A 48 13.41 5.96 -9.91
CA GLY A 48 13.69 7.05 -8.97
C GLY A 48 12.44 7.49 -8.19
N PHE A 49 11.28 7.52 -8.85
CA PHE A 49 10.00 7.74 -8.17
C PHE A 49 9.67 6.59 -7.19
N MET A 50 9.83 5.33 -7.61
CA MET A 50 9.64 4.16 -6.75
C MET A 50 10.52 4.22 -5.50
N THR A 51 11.80 4.58 -5.62
CA THR A 51 12.72 4.70 -4.47
C THR A 51 12.22 5.73 -3.46
N ARG A 52 11.76 6.90 -3.91
CA ARG A 52 11.23 7.94 -3.01
C ARG A 52 9.97 7.48 -2.28
N VAL A 53 9.08 6.78 -3.00
CA VAL A 53 7.88 6.20 -2.39
C VAL A 53 8.23 5.11 -1.39
N ALA A 54 9.22 4.26 -1.68
CA ALA A 54 9.68 3.21 -0.76
C ALA A 54 10.21 3.79 0.56
N LEU A 55 10.99 4.88 0.50
CA LEU A 55 11.48 5.57 1.70
C LEU A 55 10.33 6.14 2.55
N GLN A 56 9.29 6.69 1.91
CA GLN A 56 8.12 7.21 2.61
C GLN A 56 7.25 6.07 3.18
N ALA A 57 7.08 5.00 2.42
CA ALA A 57 6.35 3.81 2.83
C ALA A 57 6.96 3.18 4.11
N GLU A 58 8.28 3.14 4.20
CA GLU A 58 8.98 2.63 5.38
C GLU A 58 8.73 3.51 6.61
N LYS A 59 8.78 4.84 6.47
CA LYS A 59 8.47 5.77 7.57
C LYS A 59 7.03 5.64 8.06
N LEU A 60 6.10 5.33 7.16
CA LEU A 60 4.67 5.19 7.47
C LEU A 60 4.28 3.77 7.92
N ASP A 61 5.21 2.81 7.87
CA ASP A 61 4.96 1.37 8.00
C ASP A 61 3.76 0.92 7.16
N HIS A 62 3.72 1.41 5.92
CA HIS A 62 2.63 1.20 4.98
C HIS A 62 3.19 1.17 3.56
N HIS A 63 3.24 -0.02 2.96
CA HIS A 63 3.91 -0.22 1.68
C HIS A 63 2.87 -0.34 0.57
N PRO A 64 3.09 0.25 -0.61
CA PRO A 64 2.15 0.11 -1.72
C PRO A 64 2.27 -1.26 -2.38
N GLU A 65 1.18 -1.73 -2.97
CA GLU A 65 1.23 -2.75 -4.02
C GLU A 65 1.49 -2.04 -5.35
N TRP A 66 2.49 -2.42 -6.13
CA TRP A 66 2.73 -1.82 -7.44
C TRP A 66 3.13 -2.83 -8.51
N PHE A 67 3.00 -2.42 -9.77
CA PHE A 67 3.46 -3.14 -10.95
C PHE A 67 4.18 -2.15 -11.86
N ASN A 68 5.42 -2.44 -12.25
CA ASN A 68 6.24 -1.56 -13.06
C ASN A 68 6.73 -2.28 -14.32
N VAL A 69 6.54 -1.66 -15.49
CA VAL A 69 7.07 -2.11 -16.78
C VAL A 69 7.70 -0.91 -17.47
N TYR A 70 9.04 -0.88 -17.50
CA TYR A 70 9.83 0.22 -18.06
C TYR A 70 9.42 1.59 -17.47
N ASN A 71 8.75 2.43 -18.25
CA ASN A 71 8.32 3.77 -17.86
C ASN A 71 6.87 3.83 -17.36
N LYS A 72 6.16 2.69 -17.32
CA LYS A 72 4.77 2.60 -16.87
C LYS A 72 4.71 1.96 -15.48
N GLN A 73 4.18 2.69 -14.52
CA GLN A 73 4.02 2.21 -13.16
C GLN A 73 2.54 2.28 -12.75
N ARG A 74 1.97 1.14 -12.38
CA ARG A 74 0.66 1.05 -11.75
C ARG A 74 0.86 0.91 -10.24
N MET A 75 0.24 1.81 -9.48
CA MET A 75 0.25 1.79 -8.03
C MET A 75 -1.16 1.46 -7.52
N LEU A 76 -1.25 0.48 -6.64
CA LEU A 76 -2.43 0.14 -5.85
C LEU A 76 -2.17 0.53 -4.39
N ARG A 77 -3.20 1.11 -3.77
CA ARG A 77 -3.22 1.38 -2.34
C ARG A 77 -4.46 0.72 -1.73
N ARG A 78 -4.23 -0.07 -0.69
CA ARG A 78 -5.28 -0.60 0.20
C ARG A 78 -5.23 0.14 1.52
N ASP A 79 -6.37 0.36 2.14
CA ASP A 79 -6.42 1.03 3.44
C ASP A 79 -6.04 0.10 4.63
N TYR A 80 -5.83 -1.20 4.39
CA TYR A 80 -5.77 -2.24 5.42
C TYR A 80 -4.38 -2.77 5.83
N GLU A 81 -3.28 -2.22 5.32
CA GLU A 81 -2.00 -2.96 5.35
C GLU A 81 -1.35 -3.10 6.74
N LYS A 82 -1.70 -2.27 7.73
CA LYS A 82 -1.11 -2.36 9.08
C LYS A 82 -1.38 -3.72 9.77
N GLU A 83 -2.53 -4.34 9.53
CA GLU A 83 -2.90 -5.59 10.21
C GLU A 83 -2.23 -6.84 9.61
N ALA A 84 -2.00 -6.84 8.30
CA ALA A 84 -1.46 -8.00 7.59
C ALA A 84 -0.02 -8.34 8.01
N ARG A 85 0.82 -7.33 8.25
CA ARG A 85 2.20 -7.54 8.75
C ARG A 85 2.26 -7.88 10.22
N THR A 86 1.40 -7.30 11.05
CA THR A 86 1.31 -7.63 12.47
C THR A 86 0.96 -9.11 12.65
N ARG A 87 -0.03 -9.61 11.91
CA ARG A 87 -0.36 -11.05 11.89
C ARG A 87 0.80 -11.90 11.37
N LYS A 88 1.48 -11.49 10.29
CA LYS A 88 2.61 -12.26 9.71
C LYS A 88 3.82 -12.31 10.65
N LYS A 89 4.17 -11.21 11.34
CA LYS A 89 5.21 -11.16 12.38
C LYS A 89 4.83 -12.04 13.59
N GLN A 90 3.57 -11.99 14.05
CA GLN A 90 3.08 -12.85 15.14
C GLN A 90 3.14 -14.33 14.76
N LEU A 91 2.76 -14.70 13.54
CA LEU A 91 2.81 -16.07 13.03
C LEU A 91 4.26 -16.59 12.91
N LEU A 92 5.20 -15.73 12.46
CA LEU A 92 6.63 -16.03 12.39
C LEU A 92 7.24 -16.24 13.78
N LEU A 93 6.85 -15.43 14.77
CA LEU A 93 7.28 -15.58 16.16
C LEU A 93 6.71 -16.86 16.82
N GLN A 94 5.46 -17.23 16.51
CA GLN A 94 4.87 -18.49 16.97
C GLN A 94 5.54 -19.73 16.34
N ARG A 95 5.96 -19.66 15.08
CA ARG A 95 6.72 -20.75 14.42
C ARG A 95 8.12 -20.95 15.00
N LYS A 96 8.79 -19.87 15.46
CA LYS A 96 10.10 -19.97 16.13
C LYS A 96 10.05 -20.47 17.58
N LYS A 97 8.85 -20.58 18.19
CA LYS A 97 8.66 -21.05 19.58
C LYS A 97 8.18 -22.50 19.70
N ARG A 98 8.18 -23.31 18.63
CA ARG A 98 8.04 -24.76 18.80
C ARG A 98 9.34 -25.30 19.42
N PRO A 99 9.33 -25.85 20.64
CA PRO A 99 10.48 -26.59 21.13
C PRO A 99 10.73 -27.76 20.16
N LEU A 100 11.99 -27.97 19.77
CA LEU A 100 12.39 -29.27 19.25
C LEU A 100 12.15 -30.25 20.39
N ASN A 101 11.14 -31.10 20.26
CA ASN A 101 11.10 -32.33 21.04
C ASN A 101 12.24 -33.20 20.49
N ILE A 102 13.36 -33.21 21.22
CA ILE A 102 14.40 -34.23 21.14
C ILE A 102 14.01 -35.32 22.12
#